data_AF-A0A6N7PFU0-F1
#
_entry.id   AF-A0A6N7PFU0-F1
#
_cell.length_a   1.000
_cell.length_b   1.000
_cell.length_c   1.000
_cell.angle_alpha   90.00
_cell.angle_beta   90.00
_cell.angle_gamma   90.00
#
_symmetry.space_group_name_H-M   'P 1'
#
loop_
_entity.id
_entity.type
_entity.pdbx_description
1 polymer ?
#
loop_
_entity_poly.entity_id
_entity_poly.type
_entity_poly.pdbx_seq_one_letter_code
_entity_poly.pdbx_strand_id
1 'polypeptide(L)'
;MGERDGDLAREVERLRSRVGELEEQLQAFVKHTPTATALFDTNVRYLVASEAWLSDLRVEVRDVLGRSHYDVFPEITERWKEIHQRCLAGATESSEEDPFPRADGSVDWLRWKVMPWRTGAGEIGGLFMFTEVITERKRLKDALEAQAAAIRELSTPIVPIRDDVLVMPLVGALTPERTVQIMENLLGRIVSAQARVAIIDVTGVPLVDSHAANSLLQIAKAVQLLGAGVVLTGIRPEVAQSLVSEDVDMKDIVTRRDLQGGVAWAMRGRT
;
A
#
# COMPACT_ATOMS: atom_id res chain seq x y z
N MET A 1 7.42 61.85 -40.17
CA MET A 1 8.20 61.28 -39.05
C MET A 1 7.33 61.11 -37.80
N GLY A 2 6.46 62.08 -37.44
CA GLY A 2 5.57 61.97 -36.26
C GLY A 2 4.45 60.91 -36.29
N GLU A 3 3.93 60.49 -37.45
CA GLU A 3 2.87 59.45 -37.51
C GLU A 3 3.39 58.03 -37.20
N ARG A 4 4.61 57.69 -37.65
CA ARG A 4 5.24 56.38 -37.38
C ARG A 4 5.59 56.21 -35.89
N ASP A 5 6.04 57.27 -35.23
CA ASP A 5 6.36 57.23 -33.80
C ASP A 5 5.08 57.11 -32.94
N GLY A 6 3.97 57.73 -33.38
CA GLY A 6 2.67 57.61 -32.72
C GLY A 6 1.98 56.24 -32.92
N ASP A 7 2.22 55.55 -34.04
CA ASP A 7 1.77 54.17 -34.26
C ASP A 7 2.62 53.17 -33.46
N LEU A 8 3.94 53.36 -33.40
CA LEU A 8 4.84 52.51 -32.62
C LEU A 8 4.55 52.59 -31.12
N ALA A 9 4.30 53.79 -30.59
CA ALA A 9 3.94 53.99 -29.19
C ALA A 9 2.62 53.29 -28.82
N ARG A 10 1.61 53.36 -29.71
CA ARG A 10 0.32 52.67 -29.51
C ARG A 10 0.46 51.14 -29.56
N GLU A 11 1.31 50.62 -30.44
CA GLU A 11 1.57 49.18 -30.52
C GLU A 11 2.32 48.65 -29.29
N VAL A 12 3.33 49.39 -28.80
CA VAL A 12 4.05 49.03 -27.56
C VAL A 12 3.12 49.03 -26.36
N GLU A 13 2.23 50.03 -26.23
CA GLU A 13 1.24 50.08 -25.15
C GLU A 13 0.27 48.90 -25.22
N ARG A 14 -0.22 48.56 -26.43
CA ARG A 14 -1.10 47.40 -26.65
C ARG A 14 -0.43 46.09 -26.27
N LEU A 15 0.82 45.88 -26.66
CA LEU A 15 1.59 44.67 -26.32
C LEU A 15 1.85 44.57 -24.81
N ARG A 16 2.19 45.69 -24.15
CA ARG A 16 2.37 45.73 -22.68
C ARG A 16 1.08 45.39 -21.94
N SER A 17 -0.04 45.97 -22.34
CA SER A 17 -1.35 45.66 -21.76
C SER A 17 -1.68 44.17 -21.91
N ARG A 18 -1.43 43.60 -23.09
CA ARG A 18 -1.72 42.19 -23.36
C ARG A 18 -0.82 41.22 -22.59
N VAL A 19 0.45 41.57 -22.37
CA VAL A 19 1.35 40.81 -21.49
C VAL A 19 0.84 40.87 -20.05
N GLY A 20 0.46 42.06 -19.55
CA GLY A 20 -0.11 42.22 -18.22
C GLY A 20 -1.39 41.40 -18.01
N GLU A 21 -2.31 41.42 -18.97
CA GLU A 21 -3.55 40.61 -18.93
C GLU A 21 -3.26 39.10 -18.87
N LEU A 22 -2.28 38.62 -19.65
CA LEU A 22 -1.89 37.20 -19.64
C LEU A 22 -1.21 36.81 -18.32
N GLU A 23 -0.38 37.68 -17.76
CA GLU A 23 0.23 37.48 -16.44
C GLU A 23 -0.83 37.39 -15.34
N GLU A 24 -1.82 38.30 -15.34
CA GLU A 24 -2.95 38.25 -14.39
C GLU A 24 -3.77 36.96 -14.53
N GLN A 25 -4.06 36.53 -15.76
CA GLN A 25 -4.78 35.27 -16.01
C GLN A 25 -4.01 34.04 -15.54
N LEU A 26 -2.70 33.97 -15.81
CA LEU A 26 -1.86 32.86 -15.37
C LEU A 26 -1.73 32.82 -13.84
N GLN A 27 -1.56 33.98 -13.20
CA GLN A 27 -1.53 34.08 -11.75
C GLN A 27 -2.86 33.63 -11.14
N ALA A 28 -4.00 34.07 -11.69
CA ALA A 28 -5.32 33.64 -11.24
C ALA A 28 -5.52 32.13 -11.41
N PHE A 29 -5.09 31.55 -12.53
CA PHE A 29 -5.17 30.11 -12.78
C PHE A 29 -4.38 29.29 -11.76
N VAL A 30 -3.12 29.65 -11.51
CA VAL A 30 -2.29 28.95 -10.52
C VAL A 30 -2.84 29.18 -9.12
N LYS A 31 -3.28 30.40 -8.79
CA LYS A 31 -3.80 30.74 -7.46
C LYS A 31 -5.02 29.90 -7.09
N HIS A 32 -5.96 29.73 -8.02
CA HIS A 32 -7.22 29.03 -7.79
C HIS A 32 -7.20 27.55 -8.17
N THR A 33 -6.04 26.99 -8.55
CA THR A 33 -5.95 25.56 -8.81
C THR A 33 -6.16 24.79 -7.49
N PRO A 34 -6.98 23.72 -7.49
CA PRO A 34 -7.29 22.96 -6.27
C PRO A 34 -6.10 22.11 -5.79
N THR A 35 -5.01 22.08 -6.56
CA THR A 35 -3.79 21.36 -6.23
C THR A 35 -2.76 22.29 -5.60
N ALA A 36 -2.08 21.82 -4.54
CA ALA A 36 -0.96 22.56 -3.98
C ALA A 36 0.20 22.60 -5.00
N THR A 37 0.37 23.76 -5.62
CA THR A 37 1.39 23.99 -6.65
C THR A 37 2.05 25.35 -6.45
N ALA A 38 3.34 25.42 -6.80
CA ALA A 38 4.10 26.66 -6.73
C ALA A 38 5.12 26.75 -7.86
N LEU A 39 5.37 27.97 -8.32
CA LEU A 39 6.40 28.31 -9.29
C LEU A 39 7.48 29.12 -8.58
N PHE A 40 8.74 28.79 -8.86
CA PHE A 40 9.91 29.39 -8.25
C PHE A 40 10.89 29.88 -9.29
N ASP A 41 11.73 30.85 -8.94
CA ASP A 41 12.90 31.24 -9.72
C ASP A 41 14.08 30.25 -9.55
N THR A 42 15.23 30.56 -10.15
CA THR A 42 16.46 29.76 -10.06
C THR A 42 17.11 29.75 -8.68
N ASN A 43 16.75 30.69 -7.80
CA ASN A 43 17.16 30.73 -6.40
C ASN A 43 16.13 30.10 -5.46
N VAL A 44 15.14 29.41 -6.02
CA VAL A 44 14.02 28.79 -5.29
C VAL A 44 13.23 29.82 -4.48
N ARG A 45 13.02 31.01 -5.04
CA ARG A 45 12.13 32.05 -4.50
C ARG A 45 10.77 32.00 -5.17
N TYR A 46 9.70 32.20 -4.41
CA TYR A 46 8.35 32.10 -4.93
C TYR A 46 8.07 33.17 -5.99
N LEU A 47 7.66 32.73 -7.17
CA LEU A 47 7.07 33.58 -8.20
C LEU A 47 5.54 33.58 -8.11
N VAL A 48 4.95 32.40 -7.86
CA VAL A 48 3.51 32.21 -7.63
C VAL A 48 3.31 30.98 -6.74
N ALA A 49 2.28 30.98 -5.91
CA ALA A 49 1.81 29.80 -5.19
C ALA A 49 0.28 29.72 -5.23
N SER A 50 -0.27 28.51 -5.31
CA SER A 50 -1.70 28.28 -5.20
C SER A 50 -2.21 28.50 -3.77
N GLU A 51 -3.50 28.79 -3.62
CA GLU A 51 -4.12 28.86 -2.29
C GLU A 51 -3.99 27.51 -1.56
N ALA A 52 -4.18 26.41 -2.30
CA ALA A 52 -3.96 25.05 -1.80
C ALA A 52 -2.51 24.84 -1.29
N TRP A 53 -1.50 25.41 -1.95
CA TRP A 53 -0.12 25.33 -1.48
C TRP A 53 0.06 25.96 -0.10
N LEU A 54 -0.60 27.09 0.15
CA LEU A 54 -0.53 27.78 1.43
C LEU A 54 -1.33 27.06 2.52
N SER A 55 -2.55 26.60 2.21
CA SER A 55 -3.42 25.91 3.16
C SER A 55 -2.90 24.53 3.54
N ASP A 56 -2.59 23.70 2.55
CA ASP A 56 -2.37 22.27 2.75
C ASP A 56 -1.01 22.03 3.41
N LEU A 57 -0.02 22.85 3.07
CA LEU A 57 1.31 22.81 3.67
C LEU A 57 1.42 23.66 4.94
N ARG A 58 0.32 24.27 5.42
CA ARG A 58 0.24 25.07 6.64
C ARG A 58 1.25 26.23 6.67
N VAL A 59 1.39 26.94 5.56
CA VAL A 59 2.31 28.07 5.45
C VAL A 59 1.79 29.24 6.29
N GLU A 60 2.54 29.62 7.33
CA GLU A 60 2.14 30.72 8.23
C GLU A 60 2.31 32.11 7.60
N VAL A 61 3.18 32.21 6.58
CA VAL A 61 3.50 33.47 5.92
C VAL A 61 2.39 33.84 4.94
N ARG A 62 1.71 34.96 5.20
CA ARG A 62 0.62 35.47 4.36
C ARG A 62 1.05 35.94 2.95
N ASP A 63 2.29 36.40 2.81
CA ASP A 63 2.84 36.84 1.52
C ASP A 63 4.20 36.17 1.27
N VAL A 64 4.16 35.11 0.46
CA VAL A 64 5.33 34.29 0.13
C VAL A 64 6.10 34.80 -1.08
N LEU A 65 5.54 35.71 -1.88
CA LEU A 65 6.13 36.15 -3.14
C LEU A 65 7.54 36.73 -2.92
N GLY A 66 8.51 36.29 -3.71
CA GLY A 66 9.92 36.68 -3.63
C GLY A 66 10.71 36.10 -2.43
N ARG A 67 10.04 35.46 -1.47
CA ARG A 67 10.72 34.81 -0.33
C ARG A 67 11.37 33.52 -0.76
N SER A 68 12.46 33.13 -0.10
CA SER A 68 13.08 31.83 -0.34
C SER A 68 12.20 30.71 0.22
N HIS A 69 12.04 29.63 -0.53
CA HIS A 69 11.37 28.42 -0.06
C HIS A 69 11.96 27.88 1.25
N TYR A 70 13.28 28.00 1.41
CA TYR A 70 14.00 27.55 2.61
C TYR A 70 13.74 28.42 3.85
N ASP A 71 13.35 29.69 3.65
CA ASP A 71 12.94 30.58 4.75
C ASP A 71 11.48 30.28 5.17
N VAL A 72 10.65 29.87 4.21
CA VAL A 72 9.24 29.53 4.45
C VAL A 72 9.10 28.15 5.10
N PHE A 73 9.98 27.21 4.76
CA PHE A 73 10.05 25.87 5.35
C PHE A 73 11.46 25.61 5.91
N PRO A 74 11.78 26.11 7.11
CA PRO A 74 13.07 25.88 7.74
C PRO A 74 13.33 24.40 8.06
N GLU A 75 12.29 23.57 8.12
CA GLU A 75 12.39 22.12 8.33
C GLU A 75 12.85 21.33 7.09
N ILE A 76 13.09 22.00 5.95
CA ILE A 76 13.62 21.36 4.74
C ILE A 76 14.99 20.74 5.01
N THR A 77 15.08 19.43 4.77
CA THR A 77 16.32 18.67 4.93
C THR A 77 17.28 18.86 3.76
N GLU A 78 18.54 18.49 3.95
CA GLU A 78 19.56 18.61 2.89
C GLU A 78 19.21 17.76 1.65
N ARG A 79 18.59 16.60 1.85
CA ARG A 79 18.06 15.73 0.77
C ARG A 79 17.14 16.51 -0.18
N TRP A 80 16.26 17.36 0.35
CA TRP A 80 15.34 18.16 -0.45
C TRP A 80 16.06 19.26 -1.23
N LYS A 81 17.07 19.90 -0.63
CA LYS A 81 17.90 20.90 -1.34
C LYS A 81 18.65 20.27 -2.51
N GLU A 82 19.17 19.06 -2.34
CA GLU A 82 19.81 18.31 -3.43
C GLU A 82 18.83 17.99 -4.57
N ILE A 83 17.59 17.59 -4.24
CA ILE A 83 16.52 17.38 -5.24
C ILE A 83 16.29 18.68 -6.04
N HIS A 84 16.16 19.82 -5.34
CA HIS A 84 15.96 21.11 -6.00
C HIS A 84 17.14 21.47 -6.93
N GLN A 85 18.38 21.25 -6.49
CA GLN A 85 19.58 21.49 -7.30
C GLN A 85 19.61 20.62 -8.55
N ARG A 86 19.30 19.32 -8.44
CA ARG A 86 19.24 18.42 -9.61
C ARG A 86 18.13 18.83 -10.57
N CYS A 87 16.97 19.25 -10.06
CA CYS A 87 15.88 19.75 -10.89
C CYS A 87 16.27 21.07 -11.59
N LEU A 88 16.96 21.98 -10.90
CA LEU A 88 17.53 23.21 -11.48
C LEU A 88 18.65 22.93 -12.50
N ALA A 89 19.23 21.74 -12.49
CA ALA A 89 20.15 21.26 -13.53
C ALA A 89 19.43 20.56 -14.71
N GLY A 90 18.10 20.44 -14.67
CA GLY A 90 17.28 19.89 -15.74
C GLY A 90 16.55 18.59 -15.42
N ALA A 91 16.76 17.99 -14.25
CA ALA A 91 16.09 16.75 -13.86
C ALA A 91 14.60 16.97 -13.53
N THR A 92 13.80 15.90 -13.57
CA THR A 92 12.46 15.89 -13.00
C THR A 92 12.40 14.77 -11.98
N GLU A 93 11.99 15.09 -10.76
CA GLU A 93 11.90 14.13 -9.66
C GLU A 93 10.50 14.10 -9.08
N SER A 94 10.12 12.94 -8.55
CA SER A 94 8.81 12.74 -7.93
C SER A 94 8.86 11.59 -6.94
N SER A 95 7.98 11.64 -5.94
CA SER A 95 7.67 10.51 -5.08
C SER A 95 6.17 10.39 -4.90
N GLU A 96 5.67 9.16 -4.86
CA GLU A 96 4.27 8.85 -4.58
C GLU A 96 3.98 8.79 -3.08
N GLU A 97 4.99 8.42 -2.27
CA GLU A 97 4.92 8.40 -0.81
C GLU A 97 6.29 8.78 -0.23
N ASP A 98 6.39 9.95 0.40
CA ASP A 98 7.62 10.42 1.04
C ASP A 98 7.33 11.01 2.42
N PRO A 99 7.95 10.52 3.51
CA PRO A 99 7.75 11.07 4.84
C PRO A 99 8.40 12.46 4.95
N PHE A 100 7.63 13.42 5.44
CA PHE A 100 8.03 14.79 5.70
C PHE A 100 7.81 15.12 7.18
N PRO A 101 8.87 15.09 8.01
CA PRO A 101 8.79 15.51 9.40
C PRO A 101 8.48 17.01 9.50
N ARG A 102 7.47 17.36 10.29
CA ARG A 102 7.07 18.74 10.58
C ARG A 102 7.77 19.25 11.83
N ALA A 103 7.87 20.58 11.96
CA ALA A 103 8.47 21.22 13.13
C ALA A 103 7.75 20.90 14.46
N ASP A 104 6.46 20.58 14.42
CA ASP A 104 5.67 20.16 15.59
C ASP A 104 5.89 18.70 16.01
N GLY A 105 6.76 17.96 15.32
CA GLY A 105 7.06 16.55 15.56
C GLY A 105 6.10 15.57 14.87
N SER A 106 5.06 16.06 14.20
CA SER A 106 4.20 15.22 13.36
C SER A 106 4.93 14.85 12.05
N VAL A 107 4.46 13.78 11.40
CA VAL A 107 4.97 13.36 10.08
C VAL A 107 3.82 13.42 9.10
N ASP A 108 3.99 14.24 8.06
CA ASP A 108 3.15 14.18 6.89
C ASP A 108 3.71 13.21 5.86
N TRP A 109 2.83 12.56 5.12
CA TRP A 109 3.22 11.81 3.94
C TRP A 109 2.87 12.64 2.72
N LEU A 110 3.85 12.85 1.86
CA LEU A 110 3.71 13.70 0.68
C LEU A 110 3.80 12.85 -0.58
N ARG A 111 2.89 13.11 -1.51
CA ARG A 111 3.09 12.84 -2.93
C ARG A 111 3.57 14.14 -3.56
N TRP A 112 4.64 14.11 -4.33
CA TRP A 112 5.21 15.33 -4.88
C TRP A 112 5.87 15.11 -6.23
N LYS A 113 5.97 16.21 -6.99
CA LYS A 113 6.72 16.27 -8.24
C LYS A 113 7.38 17.64 -8.37
N VAL A 114 8.68 17.64 -8.67
CA VAL A 114 9.48 18.84 -8.92
C VAL A 114 10.04 18.75 -10.33
N MET A 115 9.85 19.82 -11.11
CA MET A 115 10.36 19.91 -12.49
C MET A 115 10.85 21.32 -12.81
N PRO A 116 11.86 21.50 -13.65
CA PRO A 116 12.27 22.80 -14.13
C PRO A 116 11.28 23.33 -15.16
N TRP A 117 10.96 24.61 -15.07
CA TRP A 117 10.31 25.33 -16.17
C TRP A 117 11.37 26.09 -16.97
N ARG A 118 11.11 26.29 -18.26
CA ARG A 118 12.05 26.93 -19.19
C ARG A 118 11.52 28.25 -19.70
N THR A 119 12.42 29.20 -19.90
CA THR A 119 12.12 30.48 -20.54
C THR A 119 11.91 30.26 -22.05
N GLY A 120 11.44 31.29 -22.76
CA GLY A 120 11.31 31.25 -24.22
C GLY A 120 12.64 31.01 -24.96
N ALA A 121 13.79 31.25 -24.30
CA ALA A 121 15.12 30.97 -24.82
C ALA A 121 15.59 29.53 -24.57
N GLY A 122 14.79 28.71 -23.87
CA GLY A 122 15.13 27.31 -23.53
C GLY A 122 15.98 27.15 -22.26
N GLU A 123 16.38 28.25 -21.62
CA GLU A 123 17.10 28.26 -20.35
C GLU A 123 16.17 27.90 -19.19
N ILE A 124 16.71 27.36 -18.09
CA ILE A 124 15.92 27.06 -16.89
C ILE A 124 15.57 28.37 -16.18
N GLY A 125 14.28 28.65 -16.05
CA GLY A 125 13.78 29.83 -15.34
C GLY A 125 13.60 29.60 -13.85
N GLY A 126 13.48 28.34 -13.44
CA GLY A 126 13.35 27.91 -12.05
C GLY A 126 12.58 26.60 -11.93
N LEU A 127 11.85 26.42 -10.83
CA LEU A 127 11.15 25.17 -10.51
C LEU A 127 9.62 25.32 -10.52
N PHE A 128 8.94 24.29 -10.98
CA PHE A 128 7.52 24.06 -10.77
C PHE A 128 7.39 22.87 -9.80
N MET A 129 6.68 23.08 -8.70
CA MET A 129 6.45 22.06 -7.69
C MET A 129 4.96 21.78 -7.58
N PHE A 130 4.63 20.49 -7.48
CA PHE A 130 3.34 19.98 -7.07
C PHE A 130 3.53 19.16 -5.81
N THR A 131 2.60 19.29 -4.86
CA THR A 131 2.60 18.50 -3.62
C THR A 131 1.17 18.18 -3.24
N GLU A 132 0.96 17.00 -2.67
CA GLU A 132 -0.31 16.52 -2.12
C GLU A 132 -0.01 15.88 -0.77
N VAL A 133 -0.69 16.33 0.29
CA VAL A 133 -0.58 15.70 1.61
C VAL A 133 -1.49 14.46 1.64
N ILE A 134 -0.89 13.29 1.71
CA ILE A 134 -1.57 11.99 1.62
C ILE A 134 -1.63 11.27 2.98
N THR A 135 -1.32 11.95 4.07
CA THR A 135 -1.22 11.39 5.43
C THR A 135 -2.49 10.64 5.85
N GLU A 136 -3.67 11.23 5.68
CA GLU A 136 -4.94 10.60 6.04
C GLU A 136 -5.24 9.39 5.13
N ARG A 137 -5.07 9.56 3.82
CA ARG A 137 -5.26 8.48 2.83
C ARG A 137 -4.36 7.29 3.14
N LYS A 138 -3.10 7.54 3.49
CA LYS A 138 -2.15 6.50 3.88
C LYS A 138 -2.56 5.83 5.19
N ARG A 139 -2.90 6.59 6.24
CA ARG A 139 -3.36 6.02 7.52
C ARG A 139 -4.58 5.11 7.36
N LEU A 140 -5.55 5.50 6.54
CA LEU A 140 -6.74 4.69 6.25
C LEU A 140 -6.36 3.40 5.51
N LYS A 141 -5.49 3.50 4.50
CA LYS A 141 -4.99 2.34 3.76
C LYS A 141 -4.22 1.38 4.67
N ASP A 142 -3.25 1.88 5.42
CA ASP A 142 -2.42 1.08 6.33
C ASP A 142 -3.28 0.42 7.42
N ALA A 143 -4.30 1.12 7.95
CA ALA A 143 -5.24 0.55 8.91
C ALA A 143 -6.11 -0.57 8.31
N LEU A 144 -6.59 -0.39 7.07
CA LEU A 144 -7.34 -1.43 6.36
C LEU A 144 -6.47 -2.66 6.08
N GLU A 145 -5.23 -2.45 5.65
CA GLU A 145 -4.26 -3.53 5.43
C GLU A 145 -3.93 -4.28 6.72
N ALA A 146 -3.75 -3.57 7.83
CA ALA A 146 -3.55 -4.17 9.15
C ALA A 146 -4.77 -4.97 9.62
N GLN A 147 -5.99 -4.46 9.42
CA GLN A 147 -7.21 -5.22 9.69
C GLN A 147 -7.30 -6.48 8.82
N ALA A 148 -7.01 -6.38 7.53
CA ALA A 148 -7.00 -7.53 6.62
C ALA A 148 -5.90 -8.54 6.98
N ALA A 149 -4.76 -8.10 7.48
CA ALA A 149 -3.70 -8.96 8.00
C ALA A 149 -4.12 -9.67 9.30
N ALA A 150 -4.71 -8.95 10.25
CA ALA A 150 -5.22 -9.53 11.50
C ALA A 150 -6.33 -10.57 11.25
N ILE A 151 -7.25 -10.29 10.31
CA ILE A 151 -8.25 -11.27 9.87
C ILE A 151 -7.59 -12.50 9.25
N ARG A 152 -6.48 -12.33 8.51
CA ARG A 152 -5.72 -13.44 7.93
C ARG A 152 -4.96 -14.25 8.99
N GLU A 153 -4.37 -13.64 10.01
CA GLU A 153 -3.78 -14.38 11.14
C GLU A 153 -4.83 -15.19 11.93
N LEU A 154 -6.06 -14.67 12.04
CA LEU A 154 -7.19 -15.37 12.65
C LEU A 154 -7.81 -16.45 11.75
N SER A 155 -7.35 -16.62 10.51
CA SER A 155 -8.05 -17.45 9.50
C SER A 155 -7.60 -18.91 9.41
N THR A 156 -6.70 -19.35 10.30
CA THR A 156 -6.35 -20.78 10.52
C THR A 156 -6.14 -21.10 12.01
N PRO A 157 -7.08 -20.78 12.90
CA PRO A 157 -6.88 -20.92 14.33
C PRO A 157 -6.79 -22.40 14.69
N ILE A 158 -5.64 -22.86 15.18
CA ILE A 158 -5.52 -24.20 15.73
C ILE A 158 -6.13 -24.17 17.14
N VAL A 159 -7.29 -24.79 17.28
CA VAL A 159 -8.06 -24.87 18.52
C VAL A 159 -7.71 -26.17 19.24
N PRO A 160 -7.05 -26.13 20.42
CA PRO A 160 -6.89 -27.32 21.24
C PRO A 160 -8.24 -27.70 21.86
N ILE A 161 -8.68 -28.94 21.65
CA ILE A 161 -9.91 -29.49 22.27
C ILE A 161 -9.56 -30.31 23.51
N ARG A 162 -8.34 -30.85 23.55
CA ARG A 162 -7.70 -31.52 24.69
C ARG A 162 -6.20 -31.33 24.57
N ASP A 163 -5.45 -31.60 25.63
CA ASP A 163 -3.98 -31.47 25.65
C ASP A 163 -3.28 -32.17 24.47
N ASP A 164 -3.81 -33.31 24.00
CA ASP A 164 -3.26 -34.09 22.88
C ASP A 164 -4.11 -34.06 21.59
N VAL A 165 -5.14 -33.18 21.50
CA VAL A 165 -6.04 -33.09 20.34
C VAL A 165 -6.19 -31.66 19.85
N LEU A 166 -5.77 -31.43 18.61
CA LEU A 166 -5.86 -30.16 17.92
C LEU A 166 -6.95 -30.19 16.84
N VAL A 167 -7.67 -29.10 16.67
CA VAL A 167 -8.59 -28.87 15.56
C VAL A 167 -8.09 -27.68 14.75
N MET A 168 -8.01 -27.84 13.44
CA MET A 168 -7.65 -26.79 12.50
C MET A 168 -8.75 -26.65 11.44
N PRO A 169 -9.64 -25.65 11.57
CA PRO A 169 -10.58 -25.32 10.53
C PRO A 169 -9.87 -24.59 9.38
N LEU A 170 -10.08 -25.05 8.16
CA LEU A 170 -9.61 -24.43 6.94
C LEU A 170 -10.76 -23.64 6.30
N VAL A 171 -10.57 -22.32 6.21
CA VAL A 171 -11.55 -21.40 5.63
C VAL A 171 -10.94 -20.68 4.44
N GLY A 172 -11.65 -20.69 3.32
CA GLY A 172 -11.22 -20.08 2.06
C GLY A 172 -10.37 -21.00 1.20
N ALA A 173 -9.90 -20.48 0.05
CA ALA A 173 -9.11 -21.25 -0.89
C ALA A 173 -7.74 -21.66 -0.32
N LEU A 174 -7.28 -22.85 -0.72
CA LEU A 174 -5.99 -23.41 -0.33
C LEU A 174 -4.96 -23.12 -1.44
N THR A 175 -4.38 -21.92 -1.42
CA THR A 175 -3.31 -21.50 -2.35
C THR A 175 -1.94 -22.04 -1.90
N PRO A 176 -0.92 -22.13 -2.78
CA PRO A 176 0.42 -22.61 -2.41
C PRO A 176 1.00 -21.87 -1.19
N GLU A 177 0.86 -20.54 -1.15
CA GLU A 177 1.37 -19.71 -0.07
C GLU A 177 0.67 -20.02 1.25
N ARG A 178 -0.66 -20.23 1.21
CA ARG A 178 -1.44 -20.64 2.37
C ARG A 178 -1.10 -22.05 2.83
N THR A 179 -0.83 -22.98 1.90
CA THR A 179 -0.45 -24.36 2.24
C THR A 179 0.83 -24.38 3.08
N VAL A 180 1.85 -23.61 2.70
CA VAL A 180 3.10 -23.52 3.47
C VAL A 180 2.84 -22.98 4.88
N GLN A 181 2.07 -21.89 5.00
CA GLN A 181 1.75 -21.29 6.30
C GLN A 181 0.94 -22.23 7.20
N ILE A 182 -0.07 -22.91 6.63
CA ILE A 182 -0.89 -23.91 7.32
C ILE A 182 0.00 -25.03 7.85
N MET A 183 0.91 -25.54 7.01
CA MET A 183 1.81 -26.62 7.36
C MET A 183 2.76 -26.22 8.49
N GLU A 184 3.46 -25.08 8.38
CA GLU A 184 4.38 -24.59 9.41
C GLU A 184 3.67 -24.42 10.76
N ASN A 185 2.50 -23.77 10.76
CA ASN A 185 1.73 -23.54 11.98
C ASN A 185 1.23 -24.85 12.61
N LEU A 186 0.67 -25.76 11.80
CA LEU A 186 0.12 -27.02 12.29
C LEU A 186 1.22 -27.92 12.85
N LEU A 187 2.31 -28.12 12.11
CA LEU A 187 3.42 -28.97 12.54
C LEU A 187 4.09 -28.40 13.80
N GLY A 188 4.34 -27.09 13.85
CA GLY A 188 4.89 -26.43 15.04
C GLY A 188 3.99 -26.59 16.27
N ARG A 189 2.66 -26.51 16.08
CA ARG A 189 1.71 -26.70 17.17
C ARG A 189 1.60 -28.16 17.61
N ILE A 190 1.68 -29.13 16.70
CA ILE A 190 1.71 -30.56 17.04
C ILE A 190 2.90 -30.88 17.93
N VAL A 191 4.10 -30.42 17.56
CA VAL A 191 5.33 -30.69 18.34
C VAL A 191 5.24 -30.05 19.72
N SER A 192 4.90 -28.75 19.78
CA SER A 192 4.87 -28.02 21.06
C SER A 192 3.78 -28.50 22.01
N ALA A 193 2.61 -28.92 21.50
CA ALA A 193 1.53 -29.48 22.30
C ALA A 193 1.65 -30.99 22.52
N GLN A 194 2.64 -31.66 21.91
CA GLN A 194 2.73 -33.13 21.85
C GLN A 194 1.41 -33.78 21.39
N ALA A 195 0.77 -33.18 20.39
CA ALA A 195 -0.55 -33.60 19.95
C ALA A 195 -0.50 -35.00 19.32
N ARG A 196 -1.36 -35.89 19.81
CA ARG A 196 -1.53 -37.23 19.26
C ARG A 196 -2.44 -37.19 18.02
N VAL A 197 -3.39 -36.27 17.97
CA VAL A 197 -4.35 -36.16 16.86
C VAL A 197 -4.51 -34.72 16.40
N ALA A 198 -4.43 -34.50 15.09
CA ALA A 198 -4.85 -33.27 14.43
C ALA A 198 -6.10 -33.52 13.59
N ILE A 199 -7.15 -32.75 13.85
CA ILE A 199 -8.40 -32.76 13.07
C ILE A 199 -8.34 -31.56 12.12
N ILE A 200 -8.40 -31.80 10.82
CA ILE A 200 -8.37 -30.75 9.79
C ILE A 200 -9.78 -30.68 9.19
N ASP A 201 -10.50 -29.59 9.46
CA ASP A 201 -11.86 -29.39 8.98
C ASP A 201 -11.85 -28.58 7.68
N VAL A 202 -12.26 -29.21 6.58
CA VAL A 202 -12.25 -28.61 5.24
C VAL A 202 -13.61 -28.08 4.80
N THR A 203 -14.57 -27.96 5.72
CA THR A 203 -15.95 -27.53 5.43
C THR A 203 -16.01 -26.18 4.70
N GLY A 204 -15.07 -25.29 5.02
CA GLY A 204 -14.96 -23.92 4.51
C GLY A 204 -14.03 -23.74 3.30
N VAL A 205 -13.48 -24.83 2.74
CA VAL A 205 -12.67 -24.77 1.51
C VAL A 205 -13.62 -24.84 0.31
N PRO A 206 -13.83 -23.74 -0.43
CA PRO A 206 -14.71 -23.74 -1.61
C PRO A 206 -14.11 -24.64 -2.68
N LEU A 207 -14.97 -25.38 -3.41
CA LEU A 207 -14.64 -26.29 -4.52
C LEU A 207 -13.33 -25.94 -5.25
N VAL A 208 -12.39 -26.89 -5.31
CA VAL A 208 -11.06 -26.67 -5.90
C VAL A 208 -10.64 -27.80 -6.83
N ASP A 209 -9.87 -27.39 -7.83
CA ASP A 209 -8.98 -28.15 -8.71
C ASP A 209 -8.03 -29.15 -7.98
N SER A 210 -7.22 -29.86 -8.76
CA SER A 210 -6.20 -30.81 -8.30
C SER A 210 -5.21 -30.23 -7.26
N HIS A 211 -4.99 -28.91 -7.23
CA HIS A 211 -3.98 -28.32 -6.36
C HIS A 211 -4.35 -28.39 -4.87
N ALA A 212 -5.62 -28.18 -4.51
CA ALA A 212 -6.02 -28.27 -3.10
C ALA A 212 -6.06 -29.71 -2.59
N ALA A 213 -6.44 -30.68 -3.43
CA ALA A 213 -6.43 -32.09 -3.08
C ALA A 213 -5.01 -32.52 -2.70
N ASN A 214 -4.02 -32.24 -3.56
CA ASN A 214 -2.61 -32.48 -3.28
C ASN A 214 -2.13 -31.74 -2.02
N SER A 215 -2.50 -30.47 -1.83
CA SER A 215 -2.11 -29.69 -0.66
C SER A 215 -2.63 -30.30 0.66
N LEU A 216 -3.89 -30.73 0.71
CA LEU A 216 -4.46 -31.41 1.89
C LEU A 216 -3.70 -32.70 2.23
N LEU A 217 -3.29 -33.45 1.20
CA LEU A 217 -2.54 -34.68 1.38
C LEU A 217 -1.12 -34.45 1.87
N GLN A 218 -0.44 -33.42 1.35
CA GLN A 218 0.87 -33.03 1.83
C GLN A 218 0.84 -32.68 3.32
N ILE A 219 -0.16 -31.89 3.72
CA ILE A 219 -0.37 -31.55 5.14
C ILE A 219 -0.62 -32.82 5.96
N ALA A 220 -1.54 -33.70 5.53
CA ALA A 220 -1.86 -34.94 6.25
C ALA A 220 -0.65 -35.88 6.41
N LYS A 221 0.14 -36.05 5.35
CA LYS A 221 1.38 -36.85 5.37
C LYS A 221 2.42 -36.24 6.30
N ALA A 222 2.60 -34.92 6.29
CA ALA A 222 3.54 -34.24 7.18
C ALA A 222 3.17 -34.43 8.66
N VAL A 223 1.87 -34.37 8.98
CA VAL A 223 1.35 -34.66 10.33
C VAL A 223 1.67 -36.10 10.76
N GLN A 224 1.47 -37.08 9.87
CA GLN A 224 1.78 -38.49 10.13
C GLN A 224 3.27 -38.75 10.34
N LEU A 225 4.15 -38.06 9.58
CA LEU A 225 5.60 -38.14 9.74
C LEU A 225 6.07 -37.67 11.12
N LEU A 226 5.33 -36.77 11.77
CA LEU A 226 5.57 -36.36 13.16
C LEU A 226 4.98 -37.34 14.20
N GLY A 227 4.39 -38.44 13.77
CA GLY A 227 3.80 -39.46 14.65
C GLY A 227 2.41 -39.08 15.18
N ALA A 228 1.77 -38.06 14.63
CA ALA A 228 0.40 -37.68 15.00
C ALA A 228 -0.62 -38.28 14.02
N GLY A 229 -1.75 -38.76 14.55
CA GLY A 229 -2.89 -39.17 13.75
C GLY A 229 -3.58 -37.98 13.11
N VAL A 230 -4.10 -38.15 11.89
CA VAL A 230 -4.83 -37.11 11.16
C VAL A 230 -6.27 -37.52 10.94
N VAL A 231 -7.20 -36.57 11.16
CA VAL A 231 -8.62 -36.74 10.87
C VAL A 231 -9.07 -35.64 9.94
N LEU A 232 -9.54 -35.99 8.74
CA LEU A 232 -10.17 -35.04 7.82
C LEU A 232 -11.67 -35.01 8.04
N THR A 233 -12.25 -33.80 8.16
CA THR A 233 -13.68 -33.60 8.34
C THR A 233 -14.25 -32.60 7.33
N GLY A 234 -15.53 -32.72 7.00
CA GLY A 234 -16.19 -31.77 6.09
C GLY A 234 -15.84 -31.93 4.61
N ILE A 235 -15.30 -33.09 4.20
CA ILE A 235 -15.00 -33.39 2.80
C ILE A 235 -16.30 -33.38 1.98
N ARG A 236 -16.40 -32.45 1.03
CA ARG A 236 -17.51 -32.37 0.07
C ARG A 236 -17.30 -33.35 -1.09
N PRO A 237 -18.36 -33.78 -1.80
CA PRO A 237 -18.26 -34.74 -2.91
C PRO A 237 -17.19 -34.38 -3.95
N GLU A 238 -17.02 -33.09 -4.23
CA GLU A 238 -16.12 -32.60 -5.28
C GLU A 238 -14.66 -32.69 -4.84
N VAL A 239 -14.37 -32.45 -3.55
CA VAL A 239 -13.04 -32.67 -2.97
C VAL A 239 -12.71 -34.17 -2.95
N ALA A 240 -13.69 -35.02 -2.64
CA ALA A 240 -13.51 -36.47 -2.68
C ALA A 240 -13.21 -36.98 -4.10
N GLN A 241 -13.88 -36.43 -5.12
CA GLN A 241 -13.61 -36.78 -6.51
C GLN A 241 -12.20 -36.41 -6.95
N SER A 242 -11.72 -35.21 -6.60
CA SER A 242 -10.34 -34.79 -6.89
C SER A 242 -9.31 -35.72 -6.22
N LEU A 243 -9.51 -36.06 -4.94
CA LEU A 243 -8.63 -36.98 -4.21
C LEU A 243 -8.58 -38.39 -4.83
N VAL A 244 -9.71 -38.90 -5.35
CA VAL A 244 -9.75 -40.20 -6.03
C VAL A 244 -9.06 -40.15 -7.39
N SER A 245 -9.19 -39.04 -8.12
CA SER A 245 -8.60 -38.88 -9.46
C SER A 245 -7.07 -38.86 -9.46
N GLU A 246 -6.45 -38.57 -8.32
CA GLU A 246 -5.00 -38.48 -8.15
C GLU A 246 -4.34 -39.80 -7.70
N ASP A 247 -5.07 -40.93 -7.71
CA ASP A 247 -4.61 -42.27 -7.30
C ASP A 247 -3.93 -42.29 -5.91
N VAL A 248 -4.62 -41.70 -4.93
CA VAL A 248 -4.06 -41.40 -3.62
C VAL A 248 -4.35 -42.51 -2.61
N ASP A 249 -3.30 -43.00 -1.93
CA ASP A 249 -3.46 -43.89 -0.78
C ASP A 249 -3.93 -43.12 0.47
N MET A 250 -5.15 -43.42 0.91
CA MET A 250 -5.82 -42.81 2.05
C MET A 250 -5.87 -43.72 3.29
N LYS A 251 -5.21 -44.90 3.25
CA LYS A 251 -5.36 -45.94 4.30
C LYS A 251 -5.09 -45.45 5.72
N ASP A 252 -4.16 -44.52 5.88
CA ASP A 252 -3.74 -44.01 7.18
C ASP A 252 -4.40 -42.68 7.58
N ILE A 253 -5.29 -42.14 6.73
CA ILE A 253 -6.01 -40.89 6.96
C ILE A 253 -7.44 -41.21 7.36
N VAL A 254 -7.82 -40.85 8.57
CA VAL A 254 -9.19 -41.08 9.06
C VAL A 254 -10.10 -39.99 8.53
N THR A 255 -11.23 -40.35 7.93
CA THR A 255 -12.24 -39.37 7.48
C THR A 255 -13.50 -39.45 8.33
N ARG A 256 -14.10 -38.28 8.66
CA ARG A 256 -15.41 -38.19 9.30
C ARG A 256 -16.28 -37.17 8.56
N ARG A 257 -17.59 -37.33 8.67
CA ARG A 257 -18.57 -36.47 7.97
C ARG A 257 -18.41 -35.00 8.33
N ASP A 258 -18.23 -34.73 9.62
CA ASP A 258 -18.23 -33.39 10.21
C ASP A 258 -17.24 -33.30 11.37
N LEU A 259 -16.97 -32.08 11.82
CA LEU A 259 -16.08 -31.80 12.94
C LEU A 259 -16.51 -32.54 14.22
N GLN A 260 -17.81 -32.62 14.49
CA GLN A 260 -18.34 -33.32 15.66
C GLN A 260 -17.95 -34.80 15.68
N GLY A 261 -18.09 -35.48 14.54
CA GLY A 261 -17.65 -36.87 14.36
C GLY A 261 -16.14 -37.03 14.47
N GLY A 262 -15.37 -36.04 13.99
CA GLY A 262 -13.91 -35.98 14.14
C GLY A 262 -13.48 -35.91 15.60
N VAL A 263 -14.05 -34.96 16.36
CA VAL A 263 -13.78 -34.78 17.78
C VAL A 263 -14.18 -36.03 18.58
N ALA A 264 -15.38 -36.57 18.32
CA ALA A 264 -15.85 -37.78 18.98
C ALA A 264 -14.94 -38.98 18.73
N TRP A 265 -14.35 -39.09 17.54
CA TRP A 265 -13.38 -40.15 17.23
C TRP A 265 -12.05 -39.93 17.95
N ALA A 266 -11.50 -38.71 17.89
CA ALA A 266 -10.19 -38.38 18.49
C ALA A 266 -10.19 -38.62 20.01
N MET A 267 -11.33 -38.39 20.66
CA MET A 267 -11.51 -38.57 22.10
C MET A 267 -11.58 -40.04 22.54
N ARG A 268 -11.93 -40.98 21.65
CA ARG A 268 -12.07 -42.43 21.98
C ARG A 268 -10.76 -43.20 22.03
N GLY A 269 -9.66 -42.66 21.52
CA GLY A 269 -8.36 -43.35 21.39
C GLY A 269 -7.58 -43.57 22.69
N ARG A 270 -8.25 -44.01 23.77
CA ARG A 270 -7.62 -44.51 25.00
C ARG A 270 -7.66 -46.03 25.01
N THR A 271 -6.60 -46.65 24.51
CA THR A 271 -6.13 -47.97 24.93
C THR A 271 -4.67 -48.08 24.52
#